data_AF-A0A7C1AHH4-F1
#
_entry.id   AF-A0A7C1AHH4-F1
#
_cell.length_a   1.000
_cell.length_b   1.000
_cell.length_c   1.000
_cell.angle_alpha   90.00
_cell.angle_beta   90.00
_cell.angle_gamma   90.00
#
_symmetry.space_group_name_H-M   'P 1'
#
loop_
_entity.id
_entity.type
_entity.pdbx_description
1 polymer ?
#
loop_
_entity_poly.entity_id
_entity_poly.type
_entity_poly.pdbx_seq_one_letter_code
_entity_poly.pdbx_strand_id
1 'polypeptide(L)'
;MKPDLLGAYRIPYAYRIPEYGSADSAEQFEFIFKYSPYHNVNADAEYPSVMFITGDSDTRVAPLHARKMTALLQAQKGHESPILLLYDTEMGHSGGR
;
A
#
# COMPACT_ATOMS: atom_id res chain seq x y z
N MET A 1 14.92 5.12 1.49
CA MET A 1 13.69 4.29 1.46
C MET A 1 12.57 5.09 0.83
N LYS A 2 12.22 4.80 -0.43
CA LYS A 2 11.03 5.35 -1.11
C LYS A 2 10.60 4.40 -2.26
N PRO A 3 9.31 4.29 -2.63
CA PRO A 3 8.19 4.44 -1.70
C PRO A 3 6.91 3.63 -2.09
N ASP A 4 5.81 4.32 -2.45
CA ASP A 4 4.38 4.03 -2.27
C ASP A 4 3.71 3.39 -3.52
N LEU A 5 2.62 3.90 -4.12
CA LEU A 5 2.11 3.36 -5.42
C LEU A 5 3.18 3.42 -6.53
N LEU A 6 4.03 4.44 -6.53
CA LEU A 6 5.21 4.54 -7.39
C LEU A 6 6.15 3.30 -7.30
N GLY A 7 6.11 2.53 -6.20
CA GLY A 7 6.83 1.27 -6.05
C GLY A 7 6.20 0.08 -6.77
N ALA A 8 4.91 0.14 -7.12
CA ALA A 8 4.23 -0.92 -7.87
C ALA A 8 4.79 -1.07 -9.29
N TYR A 9 5.37 -0.02 -9.87
CA TYR A 9 5.94 -0.07 -11.22
C TYR A 9 7.30 -0.80 -11.31
N ARG A 10 7.89 -1.21 -10.17
CA ARG A 10 9.18 -1.93 -10.08
C ARG A 10 9.08 -3.35 -9.50
N ILE A 11 7.85 -3.80 -9.28
CA ILE A 11 7.41 -5.13 -8.88
C ILE A 11 6.52 -5.62 -10.06
N PRO A 12 6.24 -6.92 -10.33
CA PRO A 12 5.62 -7.34 -11.61
C PRO A 12 4.12 -7.00 -11.80
N TYR A 13 3.81 -5.70 -11.80
CA TYR A 13 2.49 -5.11 -12.08
C TYR A 13 2.44 -4.39 -13.43
N ALA A 14 3.40 -4.58 -14.35
CA ALA A 14 3.43 -3.88 -15.64
C ALA A 14 2.12 -4.01 -16.44
N TYR A 15 1.41 -5.13 -16.27
CA TYR A 15 0.08 -5.39 -16.84
C TYR A 15 -1.05 -4.48 -16.29
N ARG A 16 -0.80 -3.70 -15.24
CA ARG A 16 -1.71 -2.69 -14.65
C ARG A 16 -1.49 -1.28 -15.19
N ILE A 17 -0.39 -1.03 -15.91
CA ILE A 17 -0.06 0.30 -16.46
C ILE A 17 -1.19 0.87 -17.37
N PRO A 18 -1.91 0.07 -18.19
CA PRO A 18 -3.03 0.59 -18.98
C PRO A 18 -4.20 1.15 -18.15
N GLU A 19 -4.33 0.78 -16.88
CA GLU A 19 -5.41 1.21 -15.97
C GLU A 19 -4.97 2.38 -15.08
N TYR A 20 -3.77 2.30 -14.49
CA TYR A 20 -3.30 3.25 -13.48
C TYR A 20 -2.23 4.26 -13.96
N GLY A 21 -1.79 4.16 -15.22
CA GLY A 21 -0.63 4.89 -15.73
C GLY A 21 0.70 4.26 -15.30
N SER A 22 1.81 5.00 -15.42
CA SER A 22 3.13 4.61 -14.92
C SER A 22 3.84 5.76 -14.20
N ALA A 23 4.42 5.45 -13.03
CA ALA A 23 5.24 6.38 -12.25
C ALA A 23 6.49 6.88 -12.98
N ASP A 24 7.01 6.13 -13.95
CA ASP A 24 8.21 6.53 -14.70
C ASP A 24 7.88 7.56 -15.81
N SER A 25 6.59 7.86 -16.05
CA SER A 25 6.15 9.03 -16.84
C SER A 25 5.82 10.19 -15.91
N ALA A 26 6.50 11.34 -16.07
CA ALA A 26 6.31 12.51 -15.21
C ALA A 26 4.89 13.10 -15.26
N GLU A 27 4.22 13.03 -16.42
CA GLU A 27 2.82 13.45 -16.57
C GLU A 27 1.86 12.55 -15.76
N GLN A 28 2.14 11.25 -15.73
CA GLN A 28 1.27 10.27 -15.08
C GLN A 28 1.56 10.14 -13.58
N PHE A 29 2.82 10.28 -13.18
CA PHE A 29 3.26 10.48 -11.80
C PHE A 29 2.40 11.52 -11.08
N GLU A 30 2.15 12.67 -11.72
CA GLU A 30 1.41 13.79 -11.14
C GLU A 30 -0.03 13.44 -10.76
N PHE A 31 -0.72 12.53 -11.46
CA PHE A 31 -2.05 12.07 -11.02
C PHE A 31 -1.97 10.88 -10.07
N ILE A 32 -1.02 9.94 -10.28
CA ILE A 32 -0.80 8.78 -9.40
C ILE A 32 -0.48 9.22 -7.96
N PHE A 33 0.35 10.25 -7.81
CA PHE A 33 0.73 10.78 -6.50
C PHE A 33 -0.46 11.41 -5.76
N LYS A 34 -1.34 12.14 -6.47
CA LYS A 34 -2.50 12.85 -5.90
C LYS A 34 -3.58 11.95 -5.31
N TYR A 35 -3.71 10.69 -5.76
CA TYR A 35 -4.70 9.75 -5.19
C TYR A 35 -4.09 8.64 -4.32
N SER A 36 -2.76 8.48 -4.28
CA SER A 36 -2.18 7.30 -3.64
C SER A 36 -2.36 7.30 -2.11
N PRO A 37 -2.90 6.22 -1.49
CA PRO A 37 -3.28 6.23 -0.08
C PRO A 37 -2.15 6.52 0.91
N TYR A 38 -0.98 5.89 0.75
CA TYR A 38 0.20 6.11 1.61
C TYR A 38 0.84 7.49 1.37
N HIS A 39 0.56 8.12 0.23
CA HIS A 39 1.07 9.45 -0.13
C HIS A 39 0.22 10.59 0.43
N ASN A 40 -1.04 10.30 0.76
CA ASN A 40 -2.02 11.25 1.25
C ASN A 40 -2.48 10.86 2.68
N VAL A 41 -1.58 10.24 3.47
CA VAL A 41 -1.77 10.12 4.92
C VAL A 41 -1.58 11.50 5.55
N ASN A 42 -2.63 12.01 6.18
CA ASN A 42 -2.63 13.26 6.91
C ASN A 42 -2.27 12.98 8.38
N ALA A 43 -1.29 13.70 8.92
CA ALA A 43 -0.86 13.54 10.31
C ALA A 43 -1.85 14.13 11.33
N ASP A 44 -2.74 15.03 10.88
CA ASP A 44 -3.75 15.69 11.70
C ASP A 44 -5.15 15.02 11.57
N ALA A 45 -5.23 13.82 11.00
CA ALA A 45 -6.48 13.10 10.76
C ALA A 45 -6.67 11.86 11.64
N GLU A 46 -7.85 11.76 12.26
CA GLU A 46 -8.32 10.53 12.90
C GLU A 46 -8.80 9.53 11.84
N TYR A 47 -8.07 8.43 11.67
CA TYR A 47 -8.54 7.29 10.87
C TYR A 47 -9.41 6.34 11.72
N PRO A 48 -10.37 5.62 11.12
CA PRO A 48 -11.10 4.55 11.82
C PRO A 48 -10.18 3.37 12.17
N SER A 49 -10.71 2.38 12.88
CA SER A 49 -10.05 1.07 13.05
C SER A 49 -9.78 0.43 11.68
N VAL A 50 -8.54 0.00 11.41
CA VAL A 50 -8.16 -0.64 10.14
C VAL A 50 -7.48 -1.98 10.40
N MET A 51 -7.85 -3.00 9.63
CA MET A 51 -7.10 -4.26 9.57
C MET A 51 -6.62 -4.50 8.13
N PHE A 52 -5.31 -4.45 7.94
CA PHE A 52 -4.67 -4.90 6.70
C PHE A 52 -4.49 -6.42 6.70
N ILE A 53 -4.63 -7.06 5.54
CA ILE A 53 -4.49 -8.52 5.37
C ILE A 53 -3.56 -8.77 4.19
N THR A 54 -2.49 -9.55 4.36
CA THR A 54 -1.55 -9.93 3.29
C THR A 54 -0.61 -11.08 3.71
N GLY A 55 0.08 -11.72 2.75
CA GLY A 55 1.01 -12.82 3.03
C GLY A 55 2.10 -13.03 1.98
N ASP A 56 3.24 -13.63 2.37
CA ASP A 56 4.49 -13.66 1.55
C ASP A 56 4.30 -14.39 0.21
N SER A 57 3.37 -15.33 0.12
CA SER A 57 3.02 -16.05 -1.11
C SER A 57 2.18 -15.25 -2.11
N ASP A 58 1.83 -13.98 -1.84
CA ASP A 58 1.10 -13.15 -2.81
C ASP A 58 2.01 -12.71 -3.99
N THR A 59 2.01 -13.56 -5.02
CA THR A 59 2.67 -13.33 -6.31
C THR A 59 1.99 -12.30 -7.21
N ARG A 60 0.81 -11.77 -6.84
CA ARG A 60 0.02 -10.81 -7.61
C ARG A 60 0.04 -9.40 -7.02
N VAL A 61 0.15 -9.26 -5.70
CA VAL A 61 0.24 -7.98 -4.99
C VAL A 61 1.24 -8.10 -3.84
N ALA A 62 2.40 -7.44 -3.97
CA ALA A 62 3.46 -7.54 -2.98
C ALA A 62 3.03 -7.07 -1.57
N PRO A 63 3.23 -7.88 -0.51
CA PRO A 63 2.85 -7.55 0.87
C PRO A 63 3.45 -6.27 1.43
N LEU A 64 4.55 -5.80 0.82
CA LEU A 64 5.21 -4.54 1.13
C LEU A 64 4.23 -3.34 1.15
N HIS A 65 3.19 -3.32 0.31
CA HIS A 65 2.20 -2.24 0.31
C HIS A 65 1.44 -2.16 1.64
N ALA A 66 0.87 -3.27 2.12
CA ALA A 66 0.17 -3.35 3.40
C ALA A 66 1.12 -3.17 4.60
N ARG A 67 2.30 -3.80 4.59
CA ARG A 67 3.31 -3.64 5.67
C ARG A 67 3.69 -2.16 5.87
N LYS A 68 3.98 -1.44 4.78
CA LYS A 68 4.31 0.00 4.81
C LYS A 68 3.14 0.84 5.29
N MET A 69 1.92 0.60 4.79
CA MET A 69 0.73 1.39 5.18
C MET A 69 0.37 1.21 6.66
N THR A 70 0.45 -0.03 7.16
CA THR A 70 0.25 -0.31 8.60
C THR A 70 1.24 0.50 9.45
N ALA A 71 2.54 0.41 9.14
CA ALA A 71 3.58 1.11 9.89
C ALA A 71 3.46 2.64 9.80
N LEU A 72 3.00 3.18 8.65
CA LEU A 72 2.79 4.62 8.49
C LEU A 72 1.60 5.12 9.33
N LEU A 73 0.48 4.39 9.35
CA LEU A 73 -0.69 4.77 10.16
C LEU A 73 -0.42 4.58 11.66
N GLN A 74 0.24 3.48 12.07
CA GLN A 74 0.68 3.26 13.46
C GLN A 74 1.69 4.31 13.97
N ALA A 75 2.35 5.05 13.08
CA ALA A 75 3.29 6.12 13.43
C ALA A 75 2.64 7.51 13.55
N GLN A 76 1.34 7.66 13.26
CA GLN A 76 0.64 8.93 13.45
C GLN A 76 0.35 9.20 14.93
N LYS A 77 0.29 10.48 15.30
CA LYS A 77 0.06 10.91 16.70
C LYS A 77 -1.41 11.16 16.94
N GLY A 78 -1.85 11.05 18.21
CA GLY A 78 -3.24 11.27 18.61
C GLY A 78 -4.22 10.18 18.15
N HIS A 79 -3.72 9.07 17.59
CA HIS A 79 -4.53 8.04 16.98
C HIS A 79 -4.90 6.94 17.99
N GLU A 80 -6.17 6.92 18.44
CA GLU A 80 -6.66 5.93 19.40
C GLU A 80 -7.27 4.67 18.74
N SER A 81 -7.67 4.75 17.47
CA SER A 81 -8.29 3.62 16.76
C SER A 81 -7.26 2.53 16.42
N PRO A 82 -7.52 1.23 16.65
CA PRO A 82 -6.54 0.17 16.39
C PRO A 82 -6.24 0.01 14.89
N ILE A 83 -4.95 0.12 14.55
CA ILE A 83 -4.39 -0.22 13.24
C ILE A 83 -3.69 -1.58 13.34
N LEU A 84 -4.21 -2.59 12.66
CA LEU A 84 -3.77 -3.99 12.71
C LEU A 84 -3.27 -4.49 11.35
N LEU A 85 -2.38 -5.47 11.40
CA LEU A 85 -1.90 -6.22 10.24
C LEU A 85 -2.05 -7.72 10.54
N LEU A 86 -3.03 -8.36 9.89
CA LEU A 86 -3.10 -9.81 9.80
C LEU A 86 -2.07 -10.27 8.77
N TYR A 87 -1.09 -11.04 9.23
CA TYR A 87 0.07 -11.44 8.45
C TYR A 87 0.28 -12.96 8.50
N ASP A 88 0.41 -13.58 7.32
CA ASP A 88 0.55 -15.03 7.16
C ASP A 88 1.66 -15.31 6.13
N THR A 89 2.63 -16.17 6.45
CA THR A 89 3.77 -16.46 5.57
C THR A 89 3.45 -17.41 4.41
N GLU A 90 2.34 -18.15 4.48
CA GLU A 90 1.91 -19.13 3.48
C GLU A 90 0.81 -18.57 2.56
N MET A 91 0.01 -17.62 3.06
CA MET A 91 -1.15 -17.07 2.35
C MET A 91 -0.81 -16.33 1.05
N GLY A 92 -1.44 -16.75 -0.04
CA GLY A 92 -1.42 -16.08 -1.34
C GLY A 92 -2.57 -15.09 -1.55
N HIS A 93 -2.64 -14.54 -2.77
CA HIS A 93 -3.47 -13.37 -3.14
C HIS A 93 -4.96 -13.39 -2.76
N SER A 94 -5.55 -14.57 -2.53
CA SER A 94 -7.00 -14.72 -2.31
C SER A 94 -7.32 -15.52 -1.04
N GLY A 95 -6.43 -15.47 -0.04
CA GLY A 95 -6.64 -16.11 1.26
C GLY A 95 -6.37 -17.62 1.29
N GLY A 96 -6.10 -18.25 0.14
CA GLY A 96 -5.62 -19.62 0.06
C GLY A 96 -4.17 -19.75 0.49
N ARG A 97 -3.82 -20.95 0.97
CA ARG A 97 -2.46 -21.45 1.19
C ARG A 97 -2.22 -22.60 0.20
#